data_AF-A0A951ZH49-F1
#
_entry.id   AF-A0A951ZH49-F1
#
_cell.length_a   1.000
_cell.length_b   1.000
_cell.length_c   1.000
_cell.angle_alpha   90.00
_cell.angle_beta   90.00
_cell.angle_gamma   90.00
#
_symmetry.space_group_name_H-M   'P 1'
#
loop_
_entity.id
_entity.type
_entity.pdbx_description
1 polymer ?
#
loop_
_entity_poly.entity_id
_entity_poly.type
_entity_poly.pdbx_seq_one_letter_code
_entity_poly.pdbx_strand_id
1 'polypeptide(L)'
;SVWLVTLPYDSAAIGTLGARGVQSRGWADPQNWKSLTTGGNYNSKRPGEPLTPGKFYDLTFDLQPGDRVIPPGKQLALMIMSSDRDFTLWPLPGTRLTVDLSRTKIVLPVVGGAAALSRAVAP
;
A
#
# COMPACT_ATOMS: atom_id res chain seq x y z
N SER A 1 3.46 2.79 -6.07
CA SER A 1 2.04 2.77 -5.68
C SER A 1 1.75 1.54 -4.83
N VAL A 2 1.00 1.70 -3.75
CA VAL A 2 0.59 0.61 -2.86
C VAL A 2 -0.90 0.71 -2.62
N TRP A 3 -1.63 -0.38 -2.88
CA TRP A 3 -3.07 -0.46 -2.70
C TRP A 3 -3.43 -1.58 -1.74
N LEU A 4 -4.52 -1.39 -1.01
CA LEU A 4 -5.28 -2.46 -0.38
C LEU A 4 -6.51 -2.75 -1.23
N VAL A 5 -6.72 -4.01 -1.55
CA VAL A 5 -7.83 -4.46 -2.40
C VAL A 5 -8.54 -5.66 -1.78
N THR A 6 -9.81 -5.82 -2.10
CA THR A 6 -10.58 -7.01 -1.74
C THR A 6 -10.55 -8.03 -2.89
N LEU A 7 -10.30 -9.31 -2.57
CA LEU A 7 -10.38 -10.43 -3.51
C LEU A 7 -11.65 -11.29 -3.30
N PRO A 8 -12.19 -11.91 -4.38
CA PRO A 8 -11.79 -11.75 -5.79
C PRO A 8 -11.97 -10.30 -6.26
N TYR A 9 -10.99 -9.82 -7.03
CA TYR A 9 -10.93 -8.43 -7.47
C TYR A 9 -12.01 -8.16 -8.52
N ASP A 10 -12.71 -7.04 -8.36
CA ASP A 10 -13.71 -6.57 -9.31
C ASP A 10 -13.34 -5.14 -9.70
N SER A 11 -12.87 -4.97 -10.94
CA SER A 11 -12.42 -3.68 -11.47
C SER A 11 -13.56 -2.72 -11.79
N ALA A 12 -14.82 -3.19 -11.80
CA ALA A 12 -15.98 -2.37 -12.11
C ALA A 12 -16.52 -1.59 -10.88
N ALA A 13 -15.97 -1.83 -9.68
CA ALA A 13 -16.43 -1.21 -8.44
C ALA A 13 -15.27 -0.58 -7.64
N ILE A 14 -15.25 0.74 -7.57
CA ILE A 14 -14.46 1.50 -6.59
C ILE A 14 -15.47 2.04 -5.57
N GLY A 15 -15.51 1.52 -4.34
CA GLY A 15 -16.61 1.83 -3.41
C GLY A 15 -16.36 1.52 -1.93
N THR A 16 -17.18 2.12 -1.08
CA THR A 16 -17.01 2.29 0.39
C THR A 16 -17.41 1.09 1.26
N LEU A 17 -17.91 -0.01 0.68
CA LEU A 17 -18.52 -1.11 1.45
C LEU A 17 -17.67 -2.38 1.54
N GLY A 18 -16.39 -2.36 1.16
CA GLY A 18 -15.48 -3.49 1.35
C GLY A 18 -15.75 -4.75 0.53
N ALA A 19 -16.91 -4.82 -0.13
CA ALA A 19 -17.38 -6.01 -0.82
C ALA A 19 -16.62 -6.31 -2.13
N ARG A 20 -16.08 -5.28 -2.80
CA ARG A 20 -15.50 -5.35 -4.15
C ARG A 20 -14.54 -4.16 -4.38
N GLY A 21 -13.30 -4.41 -4.85
CA GLY A 21 -12.37 -3.37 -5.33
C GLY A 21 -11.36 -2.80 -4.32
N VAL A 22 -10.96 -1.54 -4.54
CA VAL A 22 -9.91 -0.82 -3.76
C VAL A 22 -10.45 -0.32 -2.42
N GLN A 23 -9.76 -0.67 -1.34
CA GLN A 23 -10.09 -0.29 0.04
C GLN A 23 -9.32 0.93 0.51
N SER A 24 -8.04 1.00 0.17
CA SER A 24 -7.18 2.16 0.42
C SER A 24 -6.00 2.13 -0.55
N ARG A 25 -5.31 3.26 -0.66
CA ARG A 25 -4.18 3.47 -1.56
C ARG A 25 -3.22 4.51 -1.01
N GLY A 26 -1.97 4.43 -1.44
CA GLY A 26 -0.93 5.37 -1.10
C GLY A 26 0.18 5.35 -2.15
N TRP A 27 0.92 6.45 -2.20
CA TRP A 27 2.01 6.65 -3.15
C TRP A 27 3.20 7.24 -2.42
N ALA A 28 4.37 6.77 -2.78
CA ALA A 28 5.65 7.25 -2.28
C ALA A 28 6.61 7.31 -3.46
N ASP A 29 7.31 8.44 -3.59
CA ASP A 29 8.48 8.52 -4.45
C ASP A 29 9.67 7.92 -3.70
N PRO A 30 10.28 6.82 -4.18
CA PRO A 30 11.43 6.22 -3.54
C PRO A 30 12.64 7.14 -3.39
N GLN A 31 12.77 8.18 -4.23
CA GLN A 31 13.83 9.18 -4.08
C GLN A 31 13.72 9.96 -2.76
N ASN A 32 12.54 9.96 -2.13
CA ASN A 32 12.27 10.60 -0.84
C ASN A 32 12.49 9.67 0.37
N TRP A 33 13.10 8.49 0.21
CA TRP A 33 13.34 7.49 1.28
C TRP A 33 13.89 8.09 2.57
N LYS A 34 14.74 9.11 2.44
CA LYS A 34 15.37 9.84 3.54
C LYS A 34 14.40 10.60 4.45
N SER A 35 13.25 11.01 3.91
CA SER A 35 12.16 11.65 4.66
C SER A 35 11.04 10.67 5.00
N LEU A 36 10.88 9.61 4.22
CA LEU A 36 9.85 8.58 4.40
C LEU A 36 10.28 7.51 5.41
N THR A 37 10.47 7.94 6.66
CA THR A 37 10.92 7.06 7.76
C THR A 37 9.84 6.78 8.80
N THR A 38 8.72 7.51 8.76
CA THR A 38 7.56 7.35 9.64
C THR A 38 6.29 7.76 8.92
N GLY A 39 5.14 7.27 9.41
CA GLY A 39 3.83 7.78 9.02
C GLY A 39 3.54 9.19 9.57
N GLY A 40 2.51 9.84 9.03
CA GLY A 40 1.98 11.12 9.49
C GLY A 40 2.31 12.31 8.59
N ASN A 41 3.18 13.20 9.06
CA ASN A 41 3.45 14.46 8.36
C ASN A 41 4.42 14.29 7.19
N TYR A 42 3.93 14.44 5.96
CA TYR A 42 4.72 14.33 4.73
C TYR A 42 5.23 15.67 4.17
N ASN A 43 5.14 16.77 4.93
CA ASN A 43 5.61 18.11 4.51
C ASN A 43 7.15 18.24 4.57
N SER A 44 7.86 17.40 3.83
CA SER A 44 9.32 17.45 3.71
C SER A 44 9.75 18.60 2.79
N LYS A 45 10.66 19.46 3.28
CA LYS A 45 11.39 20.44 2.43
C LYS A 45 12.69 19.86 1.85
N ARG A 46 13.04 18.62 2.20
CA ARG A 46 14.22 17.94 1.69
C ARG A 46 13.96 17.48 0.25
N PRO A 47 14.85 17.79 -0.71
CA PRO A 47 14.74 17.25 -2.05
C PRO A 47 14.98 15.73 -2.07
N GLY A 48 14.32 15.04 -2.99
CA GLY A 48 14.61 13.64 -3.28
C GLY A 48 16.02 13.47 -3.85
N GLU A 49 16.56 12.26 -3.74
CA GLU A 49 17.89 11.91 -4.23
C GLU A 49 17.81 10.74 -5.22
N PRO A 50 18.62 10.74 -6.31
CA PRO A 50 18.68 9.63 -7.25
C PRO A 50 18.97 8.29 -6.56
N LEU A 51 18.27 7.25 -6.99
CA LEU A 51 18.49 5.89 -6.48
C LEU A 51 19.65 5.20 -7.20
N THR A 52 20.40 4.38 -6.47
CA THR A 52 21.42 3.49 -7.03
C THR A 52 20.78 2.14 -7.38
N PRO A 53 20.84 1.68 -8.65
CA PRO A 53 20.34 0.36 -9.02
C PRO A 53 20.96 -0.77 -8.17
N GLY A 54 20.15 -1.73 -7.76
CA GLY A 54 20.58 -2.86 -6.92
C GLY A 54 20.71 -2.54 -5.43
N LYS A 55 20.62 -1.28 -5.01
CA LYS A 55 20.57 -0.90 -3.60
C LYS A 55 19.12 -0.91 -3.09
N PHE A 56 18.90 -1.56 -1.96
CA PHE A 56 17.63 -1.49 -1.24
C PHE A 56 17.50 -0.19 -0.44
N TYR A 57 16.29 0.35 -0.43
CA TYR A 57 15.92 1.52 0.34
C TYR A 57 14.67 1.19 1.14
N ASP A 58 14.66 1.57 2.42
CA ASP A 58 13.50 1.41 3.29
C ASP A 58 12.59 2.64 3.14
N LEU A 59 11.28 2.40 3.06
CA LEU A 59 10.26 3.44 3.03
C LEU A 59 9.17 3.11 4.05
N THR A 60 8.75 4.11 4.82
CA THR A 60 7.58 4.03 5.69
C THR A 60 6.66 5.20 5.36
N PHE A 61 5.41 4.89 5.03
CA PHE A 61 4.36 5.84 4.72
C PHE A 61 2.98 5.19 4.93
N ASP A 62 1.96 6.03 5.05
CA ASP A 62 0.58 5.64 5.31
C ASP A 62 -0.19 5.50 4.00
N LEU A 63 -1.19 4.63 4.03
CA LEU A 63 -2.25 4.63 3.04
C LEU A 63 -3.34 5.62 3.46
N GLN A 64 -4.21 6.00 2.52
CA GLN A 64 -5.35 6.86 2.81
C GLN A 64 -6.20 6.28 3.95
N PRO A 65 -6.49 7.06 5.01
CA PRO A 65 -7.25 6.57 6.16
C PRO A 65 -8.70 6.30 5.77
N GLY A 66 -9.32 5.34 6.46
CA GLY A 66 -10.75 5.08 6.33
C GLY A 66 -11.17 3.80 7.04
N ASP A 67 -12.46 3.71 7.35
CA ASP A 67 -13.05 2.54 7.99
C ASP A 67 -13.61 1.59 6.93
N ARG A 68 -13.20 0.32 7.00
CA ARG A 68 -13.58 -0.72 6.04
C ARG A 68 -13.97 -2.00 6.77
N VAL A 69 -15.09 -2.59 6.37
CA VAL A 69 -15.49 -3.93 6.79
C VAL A 69 -15.20 -4.89 5.65
N ILE A 70 -14.41 -5.93 5.91
CA ILE A 70 -14.16 -7.00 4.93
C ILE A 70 -15.21 -8.11 5.19
N PRO A 71 -16.14 -8.37 4.26
CA PRO A 71 -17.19 -9.36 4.47
C PRO A 71 -16.64 -10.79 4.54
N PRO A 72 -17.37 -11.74 5.18
CA PRO A 72 -17.04 -13.17 5.11
C PRO A 72 -16.90 -13.67 3.66
N GLY A 73 -15.96 -14.59 3.43
CA GLY A 73 -15.65 -15.14 2.10
C GLY A 73 -14.84 -14.20 1.20
N LYS A 74 -14.43 -13.03 1.67
CA LYS A 74 -13.51 -12.12 0.98
C LYS A 74 -12.11 -12.17 1.61
N GLN A 75 -11.12 -11.79 0.82
CA GLN A 75 -9.75 -11.62 1.30
C GLN A 75 -9.31 -10.17 1.12
N LEU A 76 -8.52 -9.66 2.06
CA LEU A 76 -7.82 -8.39 1.92
C LEU A 76 -6.41 -8.66 1.39
N ALA A 77 -6.02 -7.99 0.31
CA ALA A 77 -4.72 -8.17 -0.32
C ALA A 77 -3.96 -6.84 -0.43
N LEU A 78 -2.64 -6.93 -0.24
CA LEU A 78 -1.70 -5.83 -0.49
C LEU A 78 -1.18 -5.94 -1.93
N MET A 79 -1.40 -4.90 -2.72
CA MET A 79 -0.89 -4.79 -4.08
C MET A 79 0.20 -3.73 -4.14
N ILE A 80 1.40 -4.13 -4.57
CA ILE A 80 2.54 -3.23 -4.76
C ILE A 80 2.84 -3.16 -6.26
N MET A 81 2.86 -1.95 -6.81
CA MET A 81 3.11 -1.70 -8.23
C MET A 81 3.81 -0.35 -8.44
N SER A 82 4.35 -0.13 -9.65
CA SER A 82 4.95 1.16 -10.01
C SER A 82 3.87 2.19 -10.34
N SER A 83 3.35 2.15 -11.56
CA SER A 83 2.43 3.15 -12.08
C SER A 83 0.98 2.82 -11.74
N ASP A 84 0.35 3.77 -11.07
CA ASP A 84 -1.09 3.90 -10.95
C ASP A 84 -1.60 4.78 -12.10
N ARG A 85 -2.49 4.23 -12.93
CA ARG A 85 -2.98 4.88 -14.15
C ARG A 85 -3.56 6.27 -13.85
N ASP A 86 -4.29 6.40 -12.76
CA ASP A 86 -5.08 7.61 -12.53
C ASP A 86 -4.32 8.69 -11.74
N PHE A 87 -3.19 8.34 -11.10
CA PHE A 87 -2.56 9.21 -10.10
C PHE A 87 -1.03 9.35 -10.21
N THR A 88 -0.37 8.61 -11.09
CA THR A 88 1.09 8.70 -11.25
C THR A 88 1.50 8.98 -12.69
N LEU A 89 2.75 9.41 -12.86
CA LEU A 89 3.36 9.56 -14.17
C LEU A 89 3.48 8.21 -14.90
N TRP A 90 3.44 8.25 -16.22
CA TRP A 90 3.54 7.08 -17.10
C TRP A 90 4.87 7.12 -17.86
N PRO A 91 5.99 6.81 -17.20
CA PRO A 91 7.28 6.74 -17.88
C PRO A 91 7.30 5.60 -18.90
N LEU A 92 8.26 5.64 -19.81
CA LEU A 92 8.53 4.52 -20.70
C LEU A 92 8.84 3.25 -19.89
N PRO A 93 8.43 2.07 -20.38
CA PRO A 93 8.73 0.81 -19.72
C PRO A 93 10.24 0.55 -19.70
N GLY A 94 10.71 -0.22 -18.72
CA GLY A 94 12.11 -0.66 -18.61
C GLY A 94 12.65 -0.68 -17.19
N THR A 95 12.06 0.09 -16.28
CA THR A 95 12.43 0.02 -14.86
C THR A 95 11.89 -1.25 -14.22
N ARG A 96 12.77 -2.01 -13.55
CA ARG A 96 12.39 -3.18 -12.74
C ARG A 96 12.43 -2.81 -11.26
N LEU A 97 11.32 -3.05 -10.56
CA LEU A 97 11.26 -2.95 -9.12
C LEU A 97 11.47 -4.34 -8.50
N THR A 98 12.30 -4.41 -7.46
CA THR A 98 12.47 -5.61 -6.62
C THR A 98 12.03 -5.25 -5.21
N VAL A 99 11.18 -6.08 -4.63
CA VAL A 99 10.68 -5.90 -3.26
C VAL A 99 11.21 -7.02 -2.39
N ASP A 100 11.87 -6.66 -1.29
CA ASP A 100 12.24 -7.62 -0.26
C ASP A 100 11.01 -7.92 0.61
N LEU A 101 10.36 -9.04 0.35
CA LEU A 101 9.16 -9.45 1.07
C LEU A 101 9.45 -9.78 2.54
N SER A 102 10.65 -10.22 2.89
CA SER A 102 11.02 -10.56 4.27
C SER A 102 11.09 -9.31 5.17
N ARG A 103 11.33 -8.15 4.56
CA ARG A 103 11.40 -6.84 5.21
C ARG A 103 10.21 -5.94 4.91
N THR A 104 9.22 -6.43 4.17
CA THR A 104 8.00 -5.70 3.87
C THR A 104 6.90 -6.09 4.85
N LYS A 105 6.26 -5.11 5.47
CA LYS A 105 5.11 -5.33 6.34
C LYS A 105 4.07 -4.25 6.13
N ILE A 106 2.82 -4.58 6.45
CA ILE A 106 1.75 -3.62 6.62
C ILE A 106 1.23 -3.68 8.06
N VAL A 107 0.91 -2.51 8.61
CA VAL A 107 0.27 -2.39 9.93
C VAL A 107 -1.14 -1.88 9.70
N LEU A 108 -2.13 -2.63 10.19
CA LEU A 108 -3.55 -2.29 10.05
C LEU A 108 -4.16 -2.04 11.43
N PRO A 109 -4.82 -0.91 11.67
CA PRO A 109 -5.67 -0.75 12.84
C PRO A 109 -6.91 -1.64 12.67
N VAL A 110 -7.08 -2.62 13.56
CA VAL A 110 -8.21 -3.55 13.55
C VAL A 110 -9.13 -3.26 14.73
N VAL A 111 -10.41 -3.04 14.45
CA VAL A 111 -11.44 -2.92 15.50
C VAL A 111 -11.49 -4.22 16.30
N GLY A 112 -11.33 -4.14 17.62
CA GLY A 112 -11.20 -5.32 18.49
C GLY A 112 -9.80 -5.94 18.54
N GLY A 113 -8.81 -5.33 17.89
CA GLY A 113 -7.39 -5.65 18.01
C GLY A 113 -6.99 -7.02 17.45
N ALA A 114 -5.84 -7.52 17.91
CA ALA A 114 -5.23 -8.75 17.41
C ALA A 114 -6.14 -9.98 17.60
N ALA A 115 -6.88 -10.05 18.70
CA ALA A 115 -7.81 -11.16 18.96
C ALA A 115 -8.95 -11.24 17.92
N ALA A 116 -9.45 -10.08 17.46
CA ALA A 116 -10.44 -10.05 16.39
C ALA A 116 -9.85 -10.50 15.06
N LEU A 117 -8.64 -10.05 14.73
CA LEU A 117 -7.93 -10.49 13.52
C LEU A 117 -7.67 -12.00 13.52
N SER A 118 -7.14 -12.55 14.62
CA SER A 118 -6.86 -13.99 14.73
C SER A 118 -8.10 -14.85 14.51
N ARG A 119 -9.28 -14.43 14.99
CA ARG A 119 -10.55 -15.13 14.71
C ARG A 119 -10.98 -15.03 13.26
N ALA A 120 -10.74 -13.89 12.61
CA ALA A 120 -11.15 -13.65 11.22
C ALA A 120 -10.29 -14.41 10.19
N VAL A 121 -9.04 -14.73 10.53
CA VAL A 121 -8.10 -15.45 9.64
C VAL A 121 -7.88 -16.91 10.05
N ALA A 122 -8.55 -17.38 11.10
CA ALA A 122 -8.53 -18.78 11.47
C ALA A 122 -9.13 -19.63 10.33
N PRO A 123 -8.56 -20.82 10.05
CA PRO A 123 -9.07 -21.72 9.02
C PRO A 123 -10.47 -22.27 9.36
#